data_AF-A0A066Z5K8-F1
#
_entry.id   AF-A0A066Z5K8-F1
#
_cell.length_a   1.000
_cell.length_b   1.000
_cell.length_c   1.000
_cell.angle_alpha   90.00
_cell.angle_beta   90.00
_cell.angle_gamma   90.00
#
_symmetry.space_group_name_H-M   'P 1'
#
loop_
_entity.id
_entity.type
_entity.pdbx_description
1 polymer ?
#
loop_
_entity_poly.entity_id
_entity_poly.type
_entity_poly.pdbx_seq_one_letter_code
_entity_poly.pdbx_strand_id
1 'polypeptide(L)'
;MEPLEQQGRGGVMDSPHGYRIAVPGRPGSHAPQEMVVVYRTGDTTAEGHAVYSGKDGLRVVVQGLVARFLEPYPEGLCHPFGYAYPLSG
;
A
#
# COMPACT_ATOMS: atom_id res chain seq x y z
N MET A 1 -32.39 -5.29 -25.46
CA MET A 1 -31.04 -4.74 -25.71
C MET A 1 -30.92 -3.56 -24.76
N GLU A 2 -30.41 -3.81 -23.56
CA GLU A 2 -30.26 -2.81 -22.51
C GLU A 2 -28.89 -2.13 -22.64
N PRO A 3 -28.76 -0.82 -22.40
CA PRO A 3 -27.48 -0.13 -22.53
C PRO A 3 -26.55 -0.43 -21.35
N LEU A 4 -25.36 -0.95 -21.64
CA LEU A 4 -24.22 -0.95 -20.72
C LEU A 4 -23.61 0.45 -20.71
N GLU A 5 -24.05 1.29 -19.78
CA GLU A 5 -23.36 2.54 -19.48
C GLU A 5 -22.87 2.56 -18.04
N GLN A 6 -21.54 2.60 -17.93
CA GLN A 6 -20.77 3.23 -16.86
C GLN A 6 -20.61 2.48 -15.53
N GLN A 7 -19.71 1.49 -15.52
CA GLN A 7 -18.94 1.13 -14.32
C GLN A 7 -17.52 1.67 -14.44
N GLY A 8 -17.42 3.00 -14.32
CA GLY A 8 -16.18 3.77 -14.27
C GLY A 8 -16.23 4.76 -13.11
N ARG A 9 -16.51 4.28 -11.89
CA ARG A 9 -16.38 5.05 -10.65
C ARG A 9 -15.95 4.10 -9.53
N GLY A 10 -14.64 3.94 -9.37
CA GLY A 10 -14.06 3.36 -8.14
C GLY A 10 -14.43 4.26 -6.97
N GLY A 11 -15.53 3.95 -6.30
CA GLY A 11 -16.02 4.68 -5.15
C GLY A 11 -15.01 4.64 -4.01
N VAL A 12 -14.94 5.74 -3.27
CA VAL A 12 -14.09 6.01 -2.09
C VAL A 12 -14.36 5.06 -0.88
N MET A 13 -15.13 3.99 -1.04
CA MET A 13 -15.52 3.05 0.02
C MET A 13 -15.38 1.62 -0.53
N ASP A 14 -14.25 0.94 -0.32
CA ASP A 14 -14.10 -0.06 0.74
C ASP A 14 -12.60 -0.44 0.87
N SER A 15 -11.69 0.54 0.95
CA SER A 15 -10.28 0.18 1.18
C SER A 15 -10.11 -0.21 2.66
N PRO A 16 -9.51 -1.38 2.96
CA PRO A 16 -9.18 -1.83 4.31
C PRO A 16 -8.63 -0.72 5.19
N HIS A 17 -8.99 -0.73 6.47
CA HIS A 17 -8.49 0.25 7.44
C HIS A 17 -6.98 0.13 7.68
N GLY A 18 -6.39 -1.02 7.35
CA GLY A 18 -4.96 -1.26 7.41
C GLY A 18 -4.54 -2.49 6.64
N TYR A 19 -3.23 -2.63 6.49
CA TYR A 19 -2.59 -3.75 5.82
C TYR A 19 -1.36 -4.21 6.59
N ARG A 20 -1.03 -5.50 6.47
CA ARG A 20 0.30 -6.02 6.74
C ARG A 20 1.08 -6.04 5.43
N ILE A 21 2.23 -5.37 5.40
CA ILE A 21 3.10 -5.23 4.23
C ILE A 21 4.31 -6.14 4.38
N ALA A 22 4.53 -7.03 3.41
CA ALA A 22 5.79 -7.73 3.27
C ALA A 22 6.80 -6.80 2.58
N VAL A 23 7.75 -6.28 3.36
CA VAL A 23 8.85 -5.44 2.90
C VAL A 23 10.01 -6.36 2.50
N PRO A 24 10.43 -6.36 1.22
CA PRO A 24 11.54 -7.20 0.80
C PRO A 24 12.85 -6.74 1.45
N GLY A 25 13.64 -7.70 1.93
CA GLY A 25 15.01 -7.45 2.35
C GLY A 25 15.90 -6.99 1.18
N ARG A 26 17.13 -6.58 1.50
CA ARG A 26 18.08 -6.08 0.51
C ARG A 26 18.40 -7.15 -0.57
N PRO A 27 18.34 -6.79 -1.88
CA PRO A 27 18.81 -7.66 -2.96
C PRO A 27 20.21 -8.21 -2.70
N GLY A 28 20.44 -9.48 -3.04
CA GLY A 28 21.77 -10.11 -2.96
C GLY A 28 22.26 -10.40 -1.54
N SER A 29 21.49 -10.11 -0.49
CA SER A 29 21.89 -10.36 0.90
C SER A 29 21.21 -11.59 1.53
N HIS A 30 20.41 -12.37 0.78
CA HIS A 30 19.50 -13.40 1.32
C HIS A 30 18.74 -12.92 2.57
N ALA A 31 18.50 -11.61 2.66
CA ALA A 31 17.98 -10.99 3.85
C ALA A 31 16.50 -11.38 4.02
N PRO A 32 16.06 -11.68 5.25
CA PRO A 32 14.67 -12.02 5.51
C PRO A 32 13.75 -10.85 5.14
N GLN A 33 12.52 -11.18 4.76
CA GLN A 33 11.45 -10.18 4.60
C GLN A 33 10.99 -9.71 5.97
N GLU A 34 10.71 -8.42 6.09
CA GLU A 34 10.09 -7.84 7.29
C GLU A 34 8.59 -7.64 7.05
N MET A 35 7.78 -7.85 8.09
CA MET A 35 6.35 -7.59 8.03
C MET A 35 6.02 -6.32 8.81
N VAL A 36 5.53 -5.30 8.12
CA VAL A 36 5.18 -4.00 8.71
C VAL A 36 3.68 -3.78 8.63
N VAL A 37 3.06 -3.36 9.74
CA VAL A 37 1.64 -2.97 9.73
C VAL A 37 1.52 -1.49 9.38
N VAL A 38 0.63 -1.17 8.46
CA VAL A 38 0.29 0.19 8.06
C VAL A 38 -1.20 0.43 8.23
N TYR A 39 -1.58 1.64 8.61
CA TYR A 39 -2.97 2.05 8.77
C TYR A 39 -3.30 3.21 7.84
N ARG A 40 -4.56 3.26 7.41
CA ARG A 40 -5.05 4.32 6.54
C ARG A 40 -4.89 5.66 7.23
N THR A 41 -4.31 6.64 6.54
CA THR A 41 -4.27 8.02 7.00
C THR A 41 -5.49 8.79 6.47
N GLY A 42 -5.62 10.05 6.90
CA GLY A 42 -6.58 10.98 6.29
C GLY A 42 -6.11 11.56 4.94
N ASP A 43 -4.90 11.22 4.49
CA ASP A 43 -4.29 11.82 3.31
C ASP A 43 -4.57 11.03 2.03
N THR A 44 -4.56 11.76 0.91
CA THR A 44 -4.58 11.19 -0.43
C THR A 44 -3.44 11.75 -1.26
N THR A 45 -2.90 10.95 -2.17
CA THR A 45 -1.96 11.45 -3.19
C THR A 45 -2.66 12.40 -4.16
N ALA A 46 -1.90 13.14 -4.97
CA ALA A 46 -2.45 13.97 -6.05
C ALA A 46 -3.27 13.16 -7.07
N GLU A 47 -2.99 11.86 -7.19
CA GLU A 47 -3.72 10.89 -8.03
C GLU A 47 -4.99 10.35 -7.35
N GLY A 48 -5.27 10.78 -6.11
CA GLY A 48 -6.46 10.37 -5.34
C GLY A 48 -6.30 9.04 -4.60
N HIS A 49 -5.10 8.49 -4.47
CA HIS A 49 -4.87 7.24 -3.74
C HIS A 49 -4.75 7.48 -2.24
N ALA A 50 -5.45 6.68 -1.43
CA ALA A 50 -5.31 6.74 0.03
C ALA A 50 -3.89 6.38 0.45
N VAL A 51 -3.33 7.19 1.35
CA VAL A 51 -2.01 6.95 1.94
C VAL A 51 -2.18 6.12 3.21
N TYR A 52 -1.28 5.17 3.40
CA TYR A 52 -1.16 4.38 4.61
C TYR A 52 0.20 4.63 5.24
N SER A 53 0.24 4.74 6.57
CA SER A 53 1.49 4.93 7.31
C SER A 53 1.72 3.81 8.31
N GLY A 54 2.98 3.43 8.44
CA GLY A 54 3.44 2.44 9.41
C GLY A 54 4.59 2.98 10.26
N LYS A 55 5.26 2.04 10.93
CA LYS A 55 6.46 2.29 11.73
C LYS A 55 7.59 2.91 10.86
N ASP A 56 8.51 3.62 11.51
CA ASP A 56 9.73 4.21 10.93
C ASP A 56 9.49 5.15 9.73
N GLY A 57 8.27 5.72 9.66
CA GLY A 57 7.90 6.65 8.58
C GLY A 57 7.59 5.96 7.26
N LEU A 58 7.41 4.63 7.22
CA LEU A 58 6.99 3.93 6.02
C LEU A 58 5.62 4.45 5.57
N ARG A 59 5.56 4.98 4.35
CA ARG A 59 4.33 5.46 3.72
C ARG A 59 4.10 4.70 2.43
N VAL A 60 2.86 4.25 2.21
CA VAL A 60 2.52 3.43 1.05
C VAL A 60 1.17 3.85 0.45
N VAL A 61 1.01 3.58 -0.84
CA VAL A 61 -0.32 3.42 -1.47
C VAL A 61 -0.52 1.96 -1.81
N VAL A 62 -1.74 1.46 -1.66
CA VAL A 62 -2.08 0.08 -1.99
C VAL A 62 -3.02 0.05 -3.19
N GLN A 63 -2.64 -0.73 -4.20
CA GLN A 63 -3.45 -0.99 -5.39
C GLN A 63 -3.59 -2.51 -5.55
N GLY A 64 -4.79 -3.04 -5.28
CA GLY A 64 -4.99 -4.49 -5.15
C GLY A 64 -4.18 -5.04 -3.97
N LEU A 65 -3.21 -5.91 -4.27
CA LEU A 65 -2.33 -6.54 -3.27
C LEU A 65 -0.89 -6.02 -3.36
N VAL A 66 -0.66 -4.93 -4.11
CA VAL A 66 0.66 -4.32 -4.27
C VAL A 66 0.70 -3.04 -3.44
N ALA A 67 1.67 -2.98 -2.52
CA ALA A 67 2.03 -1.75 -1.83
C ALA A 67 3.16 -1.07 -2.61
N ARG A 68 2.93 0.17 -3.05
CA ARG A 68 3.97 1.05 -3.59
C ARG A 68 4.42 2.00 -2.49
N PHE A 69 5.71 2.03 -2.23
CA PHE A 69 6.28 2.87 -1.19
C PHE A 69 6.41 4.31 -1.69
N LEU A 70 6.19 5.26 -0.81
CA LEU A 70 6.26 6.69 -1.09
C LEU A 70 7.54 7.28 -0.50
N GLU A 71 8.10 8.26 -1.20
CA GLU A 71 9.22 9.03 -0.70
C GLU A 71 8.80 9.99 0.43
N PRO A 72 9.72 10.31 1.37
CA PRO A 72 11.06 9.73 1.50
C PRO A 72 11.00 8.28 2.00
N TYR A 73 11.86 7.43 1.44
CA TYR A 73 11.94 6.03 1.86
C TYR A 73 12.60 5.90 3.23
N PRO A 74 12.07 5.03 4.13
CA PRO A 74 12.78 4.64 5.33
C PRO A 74 14.17 4.10 5.03
N GLU A 75 15.09 4.26 6.00
CA GLU A 75 16.44 3.72 5.90
C GLU A 75 16.41 2.19 5.68
N GLY A 76 17.28 1.70 4.80
CA GLY A 76 17.37 0.28 4.49
C GLY A 76 16.32 -0.26 3.51
N LEU A 77 15.33 0.55 3.11
CA LEU A 77 14.35 0.16 2.11
C LEU A 77 15.02 0.09 0.72
N CYS A 78 15.19 -1.12 0.20
CA CYS A 78 15.95 -1.36 -1.04
C CYS A 78 15.06 -1.66 -2.26
N HIS A 79 13.74 -1.68 -2.08
CA HIS A 79 12.77 -1.98 -3.12
C HIS A 79 11.62 -0.99 -3.05
N PRO A 80 11.07 -0.51 -4.19
CA PRO A 80 9.98 0.45 -4.20
C PRO A 80 8.59 -0.18 -3.98
N PHE A 81 8.51 -1.51 -3.90
CA PHE A 81 7.25 -2.24 -3.78
C PHE A 81 7.33 -3.36 -2.73
N GLY A 82 6.17 -3.68 -2.16
CA GLY A 82 5.94 -4.83 -1.30
C GLY A 82 4.57 -5.45 -1.57
N TYR A 83 4.30 -6.57 -0.92
CA TYR A 83 3.00 -7.23 -1.00
C TYR A 83 2.13 -6.83 0.19
N ALA A 84 0.86 -6.55 -0.06
CA ALA A 84 -0.10 -6.09 0.93
C ALA A 84 -1.13 -7.19 1.26
N TYR A 85 -1.26 -7.49 2.55
CA TYR A 85 -2.30 -8.35 3.11
C TYR A 85 -3.30 -7.48 3.86
N PRO A 86 -4.58 -7.43 3.48
CA PRO A 86 -5.57 -6.64 4.18
C PRO A 86 -5.72 -7.15 5.62
N LEU A 87 -5.80 -6.23 6.59
CA LEU A 87 -6.21 -6.59 7.94
C LEU A 87 -7.71 -6.82 7.93
N SER A 88 -8.15 -7.99 8.38
CA SER A 88 -9.57 -8.24 8.65
C SER A 88 -10.04 -7.30 9.77
N GLY A 89 -11.17 -6.64 9.55
CA GLY A 89 -11.88 -5.87 10.58
C GLY A 89 -12.59 -6.77 11.58
#